data_AF-A0A8J2QCN2-F1
#
_entry.id   AF-A0A8J2QCN2-F1
#
_cell.length_a   1.000
_cell.length_b   1.000
_cell.length_c   1.000
_cell.angle_alpha   90.00
_cell.angle_beta   90.00
_cell.angle_gamma   90.00
#
_symmetry.space_group_name_H-M   'P 1'
#
loop_
_entity.id
_entity.type
_entity.pdbx_description
1 polymer ?
#
loop_
_entity_poly.entity_id
_entity_poly.type
_entity_poly.pdbx_seq_one_letter_code
_entity_poly.pdbx_strand_id
1 'polypeptide(L)'
;MAKEVRNENFNLDEEILAPYTHLTRIRGKEFREQLVRSFNYWLKVPEIQFKNAIDIMTMLHNATLLFDDIQDSSLTRRGLPAAHCVYGVPLTLNAGSQMILKCISKASELVPSREGDNDGYVLEDITEGKFTLPVIYTMKTPEGPQVLSILFNIVDTNISHQFVV
;
A
#
# COMPACT_ATOMS: atom_id res chain seq x y z
N MET A 1 -38.70 -15.76 -13.40
CA MET A 1 -38.84 -14.78 -12.30
C MET A 1 -38.07 -15.33 -11.10
N ALA A 2 -36.76 -15.09 -11.07
CA ALA A 2 -35.93 -15.50 -9.94
C ALA A 2 -36.24 -14.55 -8.77
N LYS A 3 -36.74 -15.10 -7.67
CA LYS A 3 -36.95 -14.33 -6.44
C LYS A 3 -35.56 -13.95 -5.91
N GLU A 4 -35.26 -12.66 -5.88
CA GLU A 4 -34.16 -12.12 -5.09
C GLU A 4 -34.44 -12.44 -3.62
N VAL A 5 -33.75 -13.46 -3.11
CA VAL A 5 -33.59 -13.64 -1.67
C VAL A 5 -32.52 -12.63 -1.23
N ARG A 6 -32.92 -11.36 -1.05
CA ARG A 6 -32.07 -10.39 -0.34
C ARG A 6 -32.11 -10.74 1.14
N ASN A 7 -31.06 -11.39 1.61
CA ASN A 7 -30.88 -11.75 2.99
C ASN A 7 -30.48 -10.49 3.77
N GLU A 8 -31.37 -9.97 4.63
CA GLU A 8 -31.27 -8.63 5.24
C GLU A 8 -30.14 -8.46 6.27
N ASN A 9 -29.32 -9.49 6.51
CA ASN A 9 -28.15 -9.47 7.39
C ASN A 9 -26.81 -9.72 6.68
N PHE A 10 -26.78 -9.70 5.33
CA PHE A 10 -25.56 -9.97 4.58
C PHE A 10 -24.76 -8.68 4.36
N ASN A 11 -23.71 -8.47 5.14
CA ASN A 11 -22.75 -7.39 4.91
C ASN A 11 -21.81 -7.78 3.75
N LEU A 12 -22.27 -7.53 2.53
CA LEU A 12 -21.54 -7.88 1.30
C LEU A 12 -20.11 -7.30 1.29
N ASP A 13 -19.89 -6.11 1.84
CA ASP A 13 -18.57 -5.50 1.89
C ASP A 13 -17.60 -6.27 2.81
N GLU A 14 -18.10 -6.79 3.93
CA GLU A 14 -17.31 -7.58 4.87
C GLU A 14 -16.88 -8.91 4.26
N GLU A 15 -17.78 -9.56 3.52
CA GLU A 15 -17.51 -10.81 2.82
C GLU A 15 -16.53 -10.62 1.66
N ILE A 16 -16.71 -9.57 0.84
CA ILE A 16 -15.78 -9.30 -0.26
C ILE A 16 -14.40 -8.94 0.29
N LEU A 17 -14.32 -8.20 1.39
CA LEU A 17 -13.04 -7.77 1.98
C LEU A 17 -12.46 -8.77 2.99
N ALA A 18 -13.06 -9.95 3.16
CA ALA A 18 -12.54 -10.98 4.06
C ALA A 18 -11.08 -11.38 3.76
N PRO A 19 -10.64 -11.58 2.50
CA PRO A 19 -9.24 -11.88 2.19
C PRO A 19 -8.27 -10.75 2.58
N TYR A 20 -8.67 -9.50 2.35
CA TYR A 20 -7.87 -8.32 2.73
C TYR A 20 -7.80 -8.17 4.25
N THR A 21 -8.92 -8.38 4.94
CA THR A 21 -9.00 -8.36 6.40
C THR A 21 -8.13 -9.47 7.01
N HIS A 22 -8.14 -10.66 6.42
CA HIS A 22 -7.27 -11.77 6.85
C HIS A 22 -5.78 -11.41 6.79
N LEU A 23 -5.35 -10.77 5.71
CA LEU A 23 -3.96 -10.33 5.56
C LEU A 23 -3.58 -9.21 6.54
N THR A 24 -4.50 -8.28 6.82
CA THR A 24 -4.24 -7.13 7.71
C THR A 24 -4.34 -7.45 9.20
N ARG A 25 -4.86 -8.63 9.59
CA ARG A 25 -4.88 -9.10 11.00
C ARG A 25 -3.49 -9.18 11.62
N ILE A 26 -2.47 -9.53 10.83
CA ILE A 26 -1.09 -9.54 11.30
C ILE A 26 -0.38 -8.31 10.78
N ARG A 27 0.06 -7.46 11.71
CA ARG A 27 0.90 -6.30 11.39
C ARG A 27 2.20 -6.75 10.73
N GLY A 28 2.56 -6.09 9.63
CA GLY A 28 3.85 -6.28 8.98
C GLY A 28 4.97 -5.57 9.75
N LYS A 29 6.15 -5.49 9.14
CA LYS A 29 7.32 -4.80 9.72
C LYS A 29 7.21 -3.28 9.77
N GLU A 30 6.10 -2.70 9.28
CA GLU A 30 5.81 -1.24 9.23
C GLU A 30 6.95 -0.37 8.63
N PHE A 31 7.89 -0.98 7.88
CA PHE A 31 9.07 -0.30 7.33
C PHE A 31 8.71 0.95 6.50
N ARG A 32 7.70 0.83 5.64
CA ARG A 32 7.29 1.92 4.75
C ARG A 32 6.79 3.14 5.53
N GLU A 33 6.10 2.92 6.66
CA GLU A 33 5.67 4.01 7.52
C GLU A 33 6.88 4.71 8.15
N GLN A 34 7.84 3.95 8.67
CA GLN A 34 9.07 4.51 9.24
C GLN A 34 9.87 5.30 8.20
N LEU A 35 9.95 4.80 6.97
CA LEU A 35 10.59 5.49 5.86
C LEU A 35 9.91 6.83 5.56
N VAL A 36 8.59 6.83 5.39
CA VAL A 36 7.83 8.04 5.09
C VAL A 36 7.88 9.04 6.26
N ARG A 37 7.84 8.56 7.51
CA ARG A 37 8.07 9.41 8.71
C ARG A 37 9.45 10.04 8.71
N SER A 38 10.48 9.30 8.29
CA SER A 38 11.86 9.81 8.21
C SER A 38 11.98 10.92 7.17
N PHE A 39 11.38 10.75 5.99
CA PHE A 39 11.32 11.82 4.99
C PHE A 39 10.53 13.05 5.46
N ASN A 40 9.49 12.85 6.29
CA ASN A 40 8.72 13.96 6.83
C ASN A 40 9.52 14.89 7.75
N TYR A 41 10.68 14.44 8.26
CA TYR A 41 11.62 15.31 8.95
C TYR A 41 12.02 16.51 8.09
N TRP A 42 12.23 16.31 6.78
CA TRP A 42 12.57 17.39 5.84
C TRP A 42 11.35 18.00 5.17
N LEU A 43 10.37 17.18 4.78
CA LEU A 43 9.22 17.65 4.00
C LEU A 43 8.22 18.49 4.81
N LYS A 44 8.20 18.32 6.14
CA LYS A 44 7.32 19.06 7.06
C LYS A 44 5.85 19.08 6.63
N VAL A 45 5.37 17.96 6.09
CA VAL A 45 3.98 17.79 5.67
C VAL A 45 3.07 17.88 6.89
N PRO A 46 1.92 18.60 6.81
CA PRO A 46 1.03 18.69 7.95
C PRO A 46 0.40 17.34 8.28
N GLU A 47 0.11 17.13 9.57
CA GLU A 47 -0.20 15.80 10.14
C GLU A 47 -1.38 15.10 9.47
N ILE A 48 -2.39 15.86 9.03
CA ILE A 48 -3.59 15.32 8.37
C ILE A 48 -3.22 14.71 7.02
N GLN A 49 -2.49 15.46 6.19
CA GLN A 49 -2.03 14.98 4.88
C GLN A 49 -1.03 13.83 5.03
N PHE A 50 -0.17 13.90 6.05
CA PHE A 50 0.79 12.85 6.37
C PHE A 50 0.10 11.51 6.69
N LYS A 51 -0.89 11.51 7.60
CA LYS A 51 -1.67 10.31 7.94
C LYS A 51 -2.40 9.74 6.73
N ASN A 52 -3.01 10.60 5.92
CA ASN A 52 -3.70 10.15 4.72
C ASN A 52 -2.76 9.47 3.71
N ALA A 53 -1.54 9.98 3.55
CA ALA A 53 -0.53 9.37 2.69
C ALA A 53 -0.09 7.98 3.20
N ILE A 54 0.12 7.84 4.52
CA ILE A 54 0.44 6.54 5.15
C ILE A 54 -0.70 5.54 4.94
N ASP A 55 -1.95 5.96 5.14
CA ASP A 55 -3.11 5.10 4.94
C ASP A 55 -3.21 4.58 3.51
N ILE A 56 -3.09 5.47 2.52
CA ILE A 56 -3.15 5.13 1.08
C ILE A 56 -2.05 4.15 0.73
N MET A 57 -0.81 4.46 1.14
CA MET A 57 0.33 3.59 0.89
C MET A 57 0.14 2.20 1.52
N THR A 58 -0.39 2.15 2.75
CA THR A 58 -0.65 0.89 3.46
C THR A 58 -1.76 0.09 2.78
N MET A 59 -2.84 0.75 2.36
CA MET A 59 -3.93 0.14 1.61
C MET A 59 -3.43 -0.48 0.30
N LEU A 60 -2.69 0.30 -0.49
CA LEU A 60 -2.14 -0.16 -1.76
C LEU A 60 -1.20 -1.35 -1.57
N HIS A 61 -0.26 -1.24 -0.63
CA HIS A 61 0.70 -2.30 -0.36
C HIS A 61 0.03 -3.63 0.06
N ASN A 62 -0.94 -3.57 0.96
CA ASN A 62 -1.65 -4.78 1.39
C ASN A 62 -2.50 -5.38 0.26
N ALA A 63 -3.07 -4.55 -0.61
CA ALA A 63 -3.81 -5.01 -1.77
C ALA A 63 -2.89 -5.73 -2.77
N THR A 64 -1.72 -5.18 -3.08
CA THR A 64 -0.76 -5.81 -4.00
C THR A 64 -0.22 -7.13 -3.46
N LEU A 65 -0.03 -7.26 -2.14
CA LEU A 65 0.39 -8.54 -1.52
C LEU A 65 -0.59 -9.70 -1.79
N LEU A 66 -1.90 -9.42 -1.93
CA LEU A 66 -2.87 -10.45 -2.28
C LEU A 66 -2.62 -11.00 -3.69
N PHE A 67 -2.21 -10.12 -4.62
CA PHE A 67 -1.84 -10.52 -5.98
C PHE A 67 -0.48 -11.23 -6.02
N ASP A 68 0.53 -10.71 -5.33
CA ASP A 68 1.86 -11.34 -5.21
C ASP A 68 1.74 -12.77 -4.70
N ASP A 69 0.97 -12.99 -3.61
CA ASP A 69 0.80 -14.32 -3.04
C ASP A 69 0.25 -15.32 -4.07
N ILE A 70 -0.66 -14.88 -4.94
CA ILE A 70 -1.23 -15.71 -6.01
C ILE A 70 -0.22 -15.92 -7.14
N GLN A 71 0.42 -14.85 -7.62
CA GLN A 71 1.37 -14.90 -8.74
C GLN A 71 2.58 -15.77 -8.43
N ASP A 72 3.07 -15.71 -7.19
CA ASP A 72 4.21 -16.49 -6.70
C ASP A 72 3.80 -17.88 -6.22
N SER A 73 2.50 -18.21 -6.23
CA SER A 73 1.96 -19.44 -5.61
C SER A 73 2.41 -19.62 -4.15
N SER A 74 2.50 -18.50 -3.41
CA SER A 74 2.94 -18.48 -2.01
C SER A 74 1.89 -19.12 -1.11
N LEU A 75 2.26 -20.15 -0.37
CA LEU A 75 1.33 -20.84 0.53
C LEU A 75 1.11 -20.09 1.85
N THR A 76 2.03 -19.19 2.23
CA THR A 76 1.99 -18.51 3.52
C THR A 76 2.40 -17.04 3.42
N ARG A 77 1.84 -16.22 4.31
CA ARG A 77 2.17 -14.81 4.47
C ARG A 77 2.17 -14.45 5.96
N ARG A 78 3.30 -13.93 6.45
CA ARG A 78 3.50 -13.53 7.86
C ARG A 78 3.15 -14.65 8.86
N GLY A 79 3.47 -15.91 8.51
CA GLY A 79 3.22 -17.08 9.35
C GLY A 79 1.78 -17.62 9.31
N LEU A 80 0.87 -17.01 8.54
CA LEU A 80 -0.47 -17.54 8.27
C LEU A 80 -0.55 -18.14 6.87
N PRO A 81 -1.55 -19.00 6.59
CA PRO A 81 -1.90 -19.36 5.22
C PRO A 81 -2.20 -18.11 4.40
N ALA A 82 -1.70 -18.08 3.16
CA ALA A 82 -1.99 -16.98 2.24
C ALA A 82 -3.49 -16.85 2.00
N ALA A 83 -3.99 -15.64 1.74
CA ALA A 83 -5.42 -15.38 1.67
C ALA A 83 -6.12 -16.25 0.60
N HIS A 84 -5.47 -16.49 -0.54
CA HIS A 84 -6.02 -17.33 -1.61
C HIS A 84 -6.09 -18.82 -1.24
N CYS A 85 -5.30 -19.28 -0.27
CA CYS A 85 -5.40 -20.64 0.26
C CYS A 85 -6.63 -20.82 1.17
N VAL A 86 -7.13 -19.73 1.78
CA VAL A 86 -8.28 -19.75 2.71
C VAL A 86 -9.58 -19.43 1.98
N TYR A 87 -9.57 -18.39 1.15
CA TYR A 87 -10.76 -17.80 0.51
C TYR A 87 -10.86 -18.10 -0.98
N GLY A 88 -9.86 -18.79 -1.54
CA GLY A 88 -9.76 -19.06 -2.98
C GLY A 88 -9.22 -17.87 -3.78
N VAL A 89 -8.69 -18.19 -4.95
CA VAL A 89 -8.14 -17.21 -5.90
C VAL A 89 -9.19 -16.17 -6.35
N PRO A 90 -10.43 -16.53 -6.74
CA PRO A 90 -11.36 -15.56 -7.30
C PRO A 90 -11.73 -14.45 -6.31
N LEU A 91 -12.06 -14.80 -5.07
CA LEU A 91 -12.43 -13.82 -4.05
C LEU A 91 -11.24 -12.96 -3.64
N THR A 92 -10.06 -13.55 -3.53
CA THR A 92 -8.82 -12.84 -3.18
C THR A 92 -8.44 -11.80 -4.25
N LEU A 93 -8.55 -12.14 -5.54
CA LEU A 93 -8.34 -11.19 -6.64
C LEU A 93 -9.37 -10.06 -6.62
N ASN A 94 -10.63 -10.38 -6.35
CA ASN A 94 -11.70 -9.38 -6.28
C ASN A 94 -11.48 -8.40 -5.12
N ALA A 95 -11.14 -8.92 -3.94
CA ALA A 95 -10.82 -8.12 -2.76
C ALA A 95 -9.62 -7.19 -3.01
N GLY A 96 -8.55 -7.71 -3.62
CA GLY A 96 -7.38 -6.93 -4.01
C GLY A 96 -7.74 -5.79 -4.96
N SER A 97 -8.53 -6.09 -6.01
CA SER A 97 -8.94 -5.10 -7.02
C SER A 97 -9.80 -3.99 -6.41
N GLN A 98 -10.79 -4.35 -5.57
CA GLN A 98 -11.64 -3.38 -4.88
C GLN A 98 -10.81 -2.46 -3.98
N MET A 99 -9.81 -2.99 -3.27
CA MET A 99 -8.96 -2.19 -2.40
C MET A 99 -8.02 -1.25 -3.17
N ILE A 100 -7.51 -1.66 -4.34
CA ILE A 100 -6.78 -0.77 -5.24
C ILE A 100 -7.68 0.38 -5.72
N LEU A 101 -8.91 0.10 -6.16
CA LEU A 101 -9.87 1.13 -6.58
C LEU A 101 -10.23 2.09 -5.44
N LYS A 102 -10.45 1.56 -4.23
CA LYS A 102 -10.71 2.37 -3.04
C LYS A 102 -9.52 3.26 -2.67
N CYS A 103 -8.30 2.73 -2.80
CA CYS A 103 -7.07 3.49 -2.60
C CYS A 103 -6.96 4.64 -3.60
N ILE A 104 -7.24 4.38 -4.88
CA ILE A 104 -7.26 5.39 -5.95
C ILE A 104 -8.28 6.49 -5.64
N SER A 105 -9.52 6.12 -5.28
CA SER A 105 -10.57 7.08 -4.93
C SER A 105 -10.13 7.99 -3.78
N LYS A 106 -9.60 7.39 -2.69
CA LYS A 106 -9.09 8.14 -1.54
C LYS A 106 -7.93 9.06 -1.91
N ALA A 107 -7.03 8.64 -2.80
CA ALA A 107 -5.93 9.47 -3.26
C ALA A 107 -6.41 10.66 -4.11
N SER A 108 -7.40 10.44 -4.98
CA SER A 108 -7.99 11.48 -5.81
C SER A 108 -8.66 12.59 -5.00
N GLU A 109 -9.30 12.26 -3.88
CA GLU A 109 -9.95 13.24 -3.00
C GLU A 109 -8.97 14.19 -2.29
N LEU A 110 -7.71 13.78 -2.17
CA LEU A 110 -6.69 14.52 -1.40
C LEU A 110 -5.80 15.42 -2.26
N VAL A 111 -5.77 15.18 -3.57
CA VAL A 111 -5.05 16.03 -4.50
C VAL A 111 -6.00 17.14 -4.92
N PRO A 112 -5.78 18.40 -4.50
CA PRO A 112 -6.62 19.49 -4.97
C PRO A 112 -6.49 19.58 -6.49
N SER A 113 -7.62 19.67 -7.18
CA SER A 113 -7.67 20.01 -8.59
C SER A 113 -6.95 21.35 -8.77
N ARG A 114 -5.83 21.35 -9.51
CA ARG A 114 -5.21 22.58 -9.95
C ARG A 114 -6.13 23.21 -11.01
N GLU A 115 -6.35 24.53 -10.93
CA GLU A 115 -7.14 25.23 -11.95
C GLU A 115 -6.55 24.94 -13.35
N GLY A 116 -7.32 24.25 -14.19
CA GLY A 116 -6.96 23.91 -15.58
C GLY A 116 -6.68 22.44 -15.86
N ASP A 117 -6.68 21.57 -14.86
CA ASP A 117 -6.24 20.17 -14.99
C ASP A 117 -7.39 19.17 -14.80
N ASN A 118 -7.68 18.36 -15.83
CA ASN A 118 -8.70 17.31 -15.80
C ASN A 118 -8.19 16.07 -15.04
N ASP A 119 -8.64 15.83 -13.80
CA ASP A 119 -8.78 14.58 -13.01
C ASP A 119 -7.77 13.39 -13.14
N GLY A 120 -6.63 13.52 -13.83
CA GLY A 120 -5.83 12.36 -14.28
C GLY A 120 -4.52 12.05 -13.53
N TYR A 121 -3.96 13.01 -12.79
CA TYR A 121 -2.53 12.94 -12.45
C TYR A 121 -2.14 11.84 -11.46
N VAL A 122 -2.97 11.50 -10.46
CA VAL A 122 -2.57 10.45 -9.51
C VAL A 122 -2.43 9.12 -10.23
N LEU A 123 -3.42 8.75 -11.05
CA LEU A 123 -3.38 7.51 -11.81
C LEU A 123 -2.27 7.53 -12.85
N GLU A 124 -2.14 8.65 -13.57
CA GLU A 124 -1.07 8.85 -14.55
C GLU A 124 0.29 8.68 -13.88
N ASP A 125 0.52 9.29 -12.72
CA ASP A 125 1.75 9.17 -11.95
C ASP A 125 2.02 7.73 -11.46
N ILE A 126 0.97 6.98 -11.11
CA ILE A 126 1.08 5.55 -10.81
C ILE A 126 1.48 4.77 -12.07
N THR A 127 0.78 5.00 -13.19
CA THR A 127 0.97 4.25 -14.44
C THR A 127 2.29 4.55 -15.14
N GLU A 128 2.80 5.78 -15.00
CA GLU A 128 4.07 6.24 -15.56
C GLU A 128 5.26 5.90 -14.67
N GLY A 129 5.02 5.31 -13.49
CA GLY A 129 6.08 4.96 -12.55
C GLY A 129 6.78 6.16 -11.93
N LYS A 130 6.12 7.33 -11.90
CA LYS A 130 6.68 8.57 -11.36
C LYS A 130 7.03 8.48 -9.86
N PHE A 131 6.51 7.48 -9.14
CA PHE A 131 6.97 7.12 -7.78
C PHE A 131 8.45 6.75 -7.68
N THR A 132 9.09 6.32 -8.77
CA THR A 132 10.52 6.01 -8.81
C THR A 132 11.38 7.26 -9.04
N LEU A 133 10.79 8.36 -9.51
CA LEU A 133 11.53 9.59 -9.83
C LEU A 133 12.24 10.19 -8.62
N PRO A 134 11.67 10.23 -7.40
CA PRO A 134 12.42 10.65 -6.23
C PRO A 134 13.69 9.82 -6.04
N VAL A 135 13.61 8.48 -6.14
CA VAL A 135 14.78 7.59 -6.01
C VAL A 135 15.81 7.86 -7.12
N ILE A 136 15.37 7.94 -8.38
CA ILE A 136 16.24 8.25 -9.54
C ILE A 136 16.88 9.64 -9.40
N TYR A 137 16.14 10.61 -8.88
CA TYR A 137 16.65 11.95 -8.64
C TYR A 137 17.68 11.94 -7.52
N THR A 138 17.43 11.23 -6.42
CA THR A 138 18.41 11.09 -5.34
C THR A 138 19.68 10.39 -5.82
N MET A 139 19.58 9.41 -6.74
CA MET A 139 20.77 8.81 -7.36
C MET A 139 21.62 9.81 -8.16
N LYS A 140 21.04 10.93 -8.59
CA LYS A 140 21.72 11.98 -9.34
C LYS A 140 22.22 13.13 -8.46
N THR A 141 21.90 13.17 -7.16
CA THR A 141 22.43 14.18 -6.24
C THR A 141 23.80 13.77 -5.69
N PRO A 142 24.65 14.71 -5.28
CA PRO A 142 25.93 14.42 -4.64
C PRO A 142 25.80 13.53 -3.39
N GLU A 143 24.67 13.64 -2.67
CA GLU A 143 24.32 12.85 -1.48
C GLU A 143 23.65 11.50 -1.81
N GLY A 144 23.51 11.18 -3.10
CA GLY A 144 22.87 9.96 -3.58
C GLY A 144 23.40 8.67 -2.95
N PRO A 145 24.73 8.47 -2.88
CA PRO A 145 25.31 7.29 -2.24
C PRO A 145 24.92 7.15 -0.76
N GLN A 146 24.85 8.25 0.00
CA GLN A 146 24.41 8.21 1.40
C GLN A 146 22.93 7.87 1.53
N VAL A 147 22.06 8.45 0.71
CA VAL A 147 20.62 8.14 0.76
C VAL A 147 20.37 6.69 0.32
N LEU A 148 21.09 6.20 -0.70
CA LEU A 148 21.05 4.79 -1.09
C LEU A 148 21.53 3.88 0.05
N SER A 149 22.60 4.25 0.76
CA SER A 149 23.07 3.47 1.91
C SER A 149 22.04 3.37 3.03
N ILE A 150 21.27 4.44 3.28
CA ILE A 150 20.14 4.41 4.22
C ILE A 150 19.03 3.50 3.69
N LEU A 151 18.65 3.65 2.42
CA LEU A 151 17.60 2.83 1.80
C LEU A 151 17.95 1.33 1.79
N PHE A 152 19.18 0.97 1.46
CA PHE A 152 19.63 -0.43 1.39
C PHE A 152 19.89 -1.04 2.77
N ASN A 153 20.46 -0.29 3.71
CA ASN A 153 20.66 -0.81 5.08
C ASN A 153 19.34 -1.18 5.75
N ILE A 154 18.24 -0.48 5.45
CA ILE A 154 16.95 -0.79 6.06
C ILE A 154 16.27 -2.01 5.41
N VAL A 155 16.62 -2.36 4.16
CA VAL A 155 16.16 -3.60 3.52
C VAL A 155 16.81 -4.83 4.16
N ASP A 156 18.06 -4.70 4.62
CA ASP A 156 18.83 -5.80 5.21
C ASP A 156 18.72 -5.92 6.75
N THR A 157 18.31 -4.87 7.47
CA THR A 157 18.23 -4.93 8.94
C THR A 157 16.90 -5.48 9.47
N ASN A 158 16.94 -6.72 9.98
CA ASN A 158 16.51 -6.95 11.36
C ASN A 158 17.28 -5.94 12.22
N ILE A 159 16.68 -4.81 12.60
CA ILE A 159 17.36 -3.82 13.43
C ILE A 159 17.55 -4.43 14.82
N SER A 160 18.72 -5.04 15.01
CA SER A 160 19.31 -5.21 16.32
C SER A 160 19.62 -3.82 16.88
N HIS A 161 19.22 -3.61 18.13
CA HIS A 161 19.54 -2.42 18.91
C HIS A 161 21.03 -2.10 18.81
N GLN A 162 21.39 -1.01 18.13
CA GLN A 162 22.54 -0.17 18.48
C GLN A 162 22.61 1.04 17.56
N PHE A 163 22.10 2.17 18.03
CA PHE A 163 22.72 3.46 17.75
C PHE A 163 22.87 4.19 19.09
N VAL A 164 24.02 3.95 19.71
CA VAL A 164 24.66 4.90 20.63
C VAL A 164 25.72 5.60 19.79
N VAL A 165 25.51 6.88 19.49
CA VAL A 165 26.48 7.97 19.62
C VAL A 165 25.68 9.22 19.93
#